data_AF-A0A8J3PDX9-F1
#
_entry.id   AF-A0A8J3PDX9-F1
#
_cell.length_a   1.000
_cell.length_b   1.000
_cell.length_c   1.000
_cell.angle_alpha   90.00
_cell.angle_beta   90.00
_cell.angle_gamma   90.00
#
_symmetry.space_group_name_H-M   'P 1'
#
loop_
_entity.id
_entity.type
_entity.pdbx_description
1 polymer ?
#
loop_
_entity_poly.entity_id
_entity_poly.type
_entity_poly.pdbx_seq_one_letter_code
_entity_poly.pdbx_strand_id
1 'polypeptide(L)'
;MSDPHITLYHREGTHEQPSGGLLWVLLEQLGDRPWGGSVALVRNGDDDDFIQAWRLHDGYWLLAQEGQESPAVLAHPVAFDAAFAAMLAWNLGRDGWQEACEWRSAAPPPEPDTPPALIRIAYEPDHGRTNRIGRYADGQFFAIVHGTHLNAIGDIGVALLLFDHTGAYTGSRIHNDVPLDDAHELRERLIAELPDVAYGDIAVRPFSVREGDIAWELVDQTAEHGEPRVSFYPMDIMFAPPWDGTFDT
;
A
#
# COMPACT_ATOMS: atom_id res chain seq x y z
N MET A 1 -44.46 -3.96 1.76
CA MET A 1 -43.15 -3.65 2.37
C MET A 1 -43.25 -2.23 2.88
N SER A 2 -42.82 -1.97 4.12
CA SER A 2 -42.75 -0.61 4.66
C SER A 2 -41.66 0.16 3.92
N ASP A 3 -41.86 1.46 3.70
CA ASP A 3 -40.82 2.32 3.14
C ASP A 3 -39.57 2.31 4.04
N PRO A 4 -38.35 2.28 3.47
CA PRO A 4 -37.13 2.30 4.26
C PRO A 4 -37.05 3.58 5.09
N HIS A 5 -36.72 3.45 6.37
CA HIS A 5 -36.41 4.59 7.22
C HIS A 5 -35.00 5.06 6.91
N ILE A 6 -34.73 6.37 6.82
CA ILE A 6 -33.40 6.86 6.51
C ILE A 6 -33.01 7.90 7.53
N THR A 7 -31.82 7.75 8.11
CA THR A 7 -31.27 8.68 9.08
C THR A 7 -30.06 9.37 8.49
N LEU A 8 -30.09 10.70 8.51
CA LEU A 8 -28.95 11.53 8.19
C LEU A 8 -28.05 11.63 9.42
N TYR A 9 -26.78 11.29 9.26
CA TYR A 9 -25.74 11.52 10.26
C TYR A 9 -24.86 12.68 9.80
N HIS A 10 -24.80 13.71 10.63
CA HIS A 10 -23.88 14.83 10.50
C HIS A 10 -23.27 15.12 11.86
N ARG A 11 -22.10 15.76 11.89
CA ARG A 11 -21.35 16.07 13.11
C ARG A 11 -22.18 16.81 14.18
N GLU A 12 -23.21 17.56 13.77
CA GLU A 12 -24.05 18.39 14.65
C GLU A 12 -25.37 17.71 15.07
N GLY A 13 -25.64 16.48 14.61
CA GLY A 13 -26.83 15.72 15.02
C GLY A 13 -27.30 14.69 14.00
N THR A 14 -28.36 13.97 14.37
CA THR A 14 -29.05 13.02 13.49
C THR A 14 -30.42 13.55 13.08
N HIS A 15 -30.85 13.27 11.85
CA HIS A 15 -32.17 13.66 11.35
C HIS A 15 -32.85 12.48 10.68
N GLU A 16 -34.06 12.13 11.13
CA GLU A 16 -34.87 11.10 10.50
C GLU A 16 -35.58 11.65 9.25
N GLN A 17 -35.60 10.85 8.19
CA GLN A 17 -36.20 11.15 6.89
C GLN A 17 -35.88 12.56 6.39
N PRO A 18 -34.60 12.88 6.15
CA PRO A 18 -34.20 14.21 5.73
C PRO A 18 -34.88 14.59 4.42
N SER A 19 -35.49 15.78 4.39
CA SER A 19 -35.97 16.35 3.14
C SER A 19 -34.81 16.66 2.19
N GLY A 20 -35.05 16.68 0.88
CA GLY A 20 -34.04 17.07 -0.09
C GLY A 20 -33.45 18.47 0.16
N GLY A 21 -34.24 19.39 0.71
CA GLY A 21 -33.76 20.73 1.10
C GLY A 21 -32.78 20.70 2.28
N LEU A 22 -33.02 19.84 3.28
CA LEU A 22 -32.10 19.67 4.42
C LEU A 22 -30.77 19.04 3.97
N LEU A 23 -30.84 18.04 3.09
CA LEU A 23 -29.67 17.39 2.51
C LEU A 23 -28.80 18.39 1.71
N TRP A 24 -29.44 19.23 0.90
CA TRP A 24 -28.75 20.28 0.13
C TRP A 24 -27.98 21.23 1.05
N VAL A 25 -28.65 21.78 2.07
CA VAL A 25 -28.04 22.74 3.00
C VAL A 25 -26.84 22.13 3.75
N LEU A 26 -26.93 20.87 4.15
CA LEU A 26 -25.82 20.23 4.88
C LEU A 26 -24.62 19.91 3.99
N LEU A 27 -24.85 19.52 2.74
CA LEU A 27 -23.76 19.38 1.77
C LEU A 27 -23.14 20.75 1.42
N GLU A 28 -23.94 21.79 1.29
CA GLU A 28 -23.46 23.16 1.06
C GLU A 28 -22.63 23.68 2.25
N GLN A 29 -23.05 23.42 3.49
CA GLN A 29 -22.32 23.81 4.70
C GLN A 29 -20.96 23.11 4.85
N LEU A 30 -20.84 21.87 4.37
CA LEU A 30 -19.54 21.21 4.20
C LEU A 30 -18.68 21.90 3.12
N GLY A 31 -19.33 22.50 2.11
CA GLY A 31 -18.75 23.34 1.05
C GLY A 31 -18.11 24.66 1.52
N ASP A 32 -18.36 25.10 2.74
CA ASP A 32 -17.75 26.34 3.27
C ASP A 32 -16.64 26.08 4.29
N ARG A 33 -16.37 24.82 4.65
CA ARG A 33 -15.40 24.46 5.68
C ARG A 33 -14.06 23.98 5.08
N PRO A 34 -12.91 24.51 5.55
CA PRO A 34 -11.60 24.14 5.01
C PRO A 34 -11.06 22.77 5.49
N TRP A 35 -11.73 22.07 6.42
CA TRP A 35 -11.24 20.80 6.98
C TRP A 35 -12.36 19.75 7.19
N GLY A 36 -12.23 18.63 6.47
CA GLY A 36 -12.60 17.28 6.89
C GLY A 36 -13.98 17.06 7.54
N GLY A 37 -15.05 17.30 6.81
CA GLY A 37 -16.40 16.88 7.21
C GLY A 37 -17.02 15.92 6.20
N SER A 38 -17.95 15.10 6.69
CA SER A 38 -18.73 14.19 5.86
C SER A 38 -20.20 14.24 6.26
N VAL A 39 -21.07 13.89 5.32
CA VAL A 39 -22.49 13.64 5.56
C VAL A 39 -22.78 12.21 5.12
N ALA A 40 -23.47 11.45 5.96
CA ALA A 40 -23.88 10.08 5.66
C ALA A 40 -25.40 9.94 5.76
N LEU A 41 -25.99 9.21 4.82
CA LEU A 41 -27.36 8.73 4.89
C LEU A 41 -27.32 7.24 5.17
N VAL A 42 -27.99 6.80 6.24
CA VAL A 42 -27.97 5.43 6.72
C VAL A 42 -29.38 4.87 6.65
N ARG A 43 -29.56 3.70 6.03
CA ARG A 43 -30.88 3.09 5.84
C ARG A 43 -31.21 2.20 7.03
N ASN A 44 -32.42 2.35 7.56
CA ASN A 44 -32.99 1.62 8.70
C ASN A 44 -32.12 1.63 9.96
N GLY A 45 -31.20 2.59 10.09
CA GLY A 45 -30.22 2.62 11.19
C GLY A 45 -29.19 1.51 11.13
N ASP A 46 -29.05 0.84 9.98
CA ASP A 46 -28.05 -0.17 9.69
C ASP A 46 -26.77 0.50 9.21
N ASP A 47 -25.73 0.49 10.03
CA ASP A 47 -24.43 1.07 9.72
C ASP A 47 -23.68 0.35 8.59
N ASP A 48 -24.22 -0.77 8.09
CA ASP A 48 -23.72 -1.49 6.92
C ASP A 48 -24.49 -1.17 5.62
N ASP A 49 -25.53 -0.30 5.64
CA ASP A 49 -26.24 0.19 4.44
C ASP A 49 -26.33 1.72 4.42
N PHE A 50 -25.28 2.35 3.89
CA PHE A 50 -25.18 3.80 3.84
C PHE A 50 -24.57 4.35 2.55
N ILE A 51 -24.86 5.62 2.27
CA ILE A 51 -24.12 6.44 1.31
C ILE A 51 -23.52 7.64 2.04
N GLN A 52 -22.22 7.85 1.86
CA GLN A 52 -21.46 8.91 2.52
C GLN A 52 -20.73 9.78 1.51
N ALA A 53 -20.70 11.08 1.78
CA ALA A 53 -20.01 12.06 0.96
C ALA A 53 -18.93 12.79 1.78
N TRP A 54 -17.73 12.92 1.20
CA TRP A 54 -16.65 13.76 1.69
C TRP A 54 -16.30 14.81 0.66
N ARG A 55 -15.96 16.01 1.14
CA ARG A 55 -15.40 17.04 0.28
C ARG A 55 -13.88 16.91 0.20
N LEU A 56 -13.35 16.97 -1.00
CA LEU A 56 -11.93 17.00 -1.31
C LEU A 56 -11.41 18.44 -1.39
N HIS A 57 -10.09 18.61 -1.24
CA HIS A 57 -9.45 19.94 -1.19
C HIS A 57 -9.57 20.75 -2.50
N ASP A 58 -9.82 20.10 -3.61
CA ASP A 58 -9.97 20.68 -4.95
C ASP A 58 -11.43 21.05 -5.29
N GLY A 59 -12.35 20.92 -4.33
CA GLY A 59 -13.77 21.25 -4.49
C GLY A 59 -14.64 20.12 -5.03
N TYR A 60 -14.06 18.96 -5.34
CA TYR A 60 -14.78 17.75 -5.71
C TYR A 60 -15.29 16.99 -4.47
N TRP A 61 -16.13 16.01 -4.72
CA TRP A 61 -16.73 15.15 -3.72
C TRP A 61 -16.37 13.69 -3.98
N LEU A 62 -15.98 12.99 -2.93
CA LEU A 62 -15.89 11.55 -2.92
C LEU A 62 -17.19 11.01 -2.34
N LEU A 63 -17.81 10.05 -3.03
CA LEU A 63 -18.91 9.27 -2.47
C LEU A 63 -18.42 7.85 -2.17
N ALA A 64 -18.88 7.28 -1.06
CA ALA A 64 -18.82 5.86 -0.79
C ALA A 64 -20.24 5.33 -0.59
N GLN A 65 -20.50 4.13 -1.08
CA GLN A 65 -21.66 3.34 -0.68
C GLN A 65 -21.18 2.00 -0.15
N GLU A 66 -21.65 1.65 1.04
CA GLU A 66 -21.46 0.35 1.65
C GLU A 66 -22.84 -0.32 1.76
N GLY A 67 -22.90 -1.61 1.52
CA GLY A 67 -24.13 -2.39 1.54
C GLY A 67 -23.86 -3.79 2.08
N GLN A 68 -24.88 -4.40 2.68
CA GLN A 68 -24.78 -5.67 3.42
C GLN A 68 -24.09 -6.83 2.69
N GLU A 69 -24.06 -6.85 1.35
CA GLU A 69 -23.56 -8.00 0.56
C GLU A 69 -22.43 -7.63 -0.42
N SER A 70 -21.85 -6.43 -0.35
CA SER A 70 -20.81 -6.01 -1.30
C SER A 70 -19.74 -5.13 -0.66
N PRO A 71 -18.48 -5.24 -1.11
CA PRO A 71 -17.44 -4.33 -0.66
C PRO A 71 -17.88 -2.89 -0.97
N ALA A 72 -17.45 -1.95 -0.13
CA ALA A 72 -17.71 -0.55 -0.38
C ALA A 72 -17.34 -0.17 -1.82
N VAL A 73 -18.17 0.66 -2.46
CA VAL A 73 -17.91 1.23 -3.78
C VAL A 73 -17.65 2.71 -3.63
N LEU A 74 -16.63 3.21 -4.33
CA LEU A 74 -16.29 4.63 -4.37
C LEU A 74 -16.70 5.21 -5.71
N ALA A 75 -17.36 6.37 -5.69
CA ALA A 75 -17.47 7.17 -6.90
C ALA A 75 -16.12 7.81 -7.21
N HIS A 76 -15.74 7.88 -8.49
CA HIS A 76 -14.70 8.79 -8.93
C HIS A 76 -15.03 10.22 -8.46
N PRO A 77 -14.06 11.08 -8.08
CA PRO A 77 -14.35 12.42 -7.61
C PRO A 77 -15.36 13.16 -8.51
N VAL A 78 -16.50 13.55 -7.93
CA VAL A 78 -17.62 14.14 -8.67
C VAL A 78 -17.87 15.59 -8.26
N ALA A 79 -18.52 16.35 -9.14
CA ALA A 79 -19.02 17.67 -8.80
C ALA A 79 -20.16 17.60 -7.77
N PHE A 80 -20.41 18.72 -7.08
CA PHE A 80 -21.45 18.84 -6.05
C PHE A 80 -22.84 18.36 -6.53
N ASP A 81 -23.28 18.79 -7.71
CA ASP A 81 -24.61 18.46 -8.24
C ASP A 81 -24.78 16.95 -8.45
N ALA A 82 -23.73 16.27 -8.89
CA ALA A 82 -23.72 14.82 -9.06
C ALA A 82 -23.74 14.10 -7.70
N ALA A 83 -22.98 14.59 -6.72
CA ALA A 83 -23.00 14.07 -5.35
C ALA A 83 -24.40 14.20 -4.71
N PHE A 84 -25.00 15.38 -4.81
CA PHE A 84 -26.35 15.64 -4.31
C PHE A 84 -27.40 14.76 -5.01
N ALA A 85 -27.35 14.66 -6.34
CA ALA A 85 -28.29 13.86 -7.12
C ALA A 85 -28.24 12.37 -6.73
N ALA A 86 -27.05 11.81 -6.58
CA ALA A 86 -26.85 10.42 -6.16
C ALA A 86 -27.41 10.18 -4.74
N MET A 87 -27.04 11.02 -3.76
CA MET A 87 -27.52 10.89 -2.39
C MET A 87 -29.03 11.09 -2.27
N LEU A 88 -29.61 12.05 -3.01
CA LEU A 88 -31.06 12.28 -3.01
C LEU A 88 -31.80 11.10 -3.64
N ALA A 89 -31.31 10.57 -4.76
CA ALA A 89 -31.93 9.42 -5.42
C ALA A 89 -31.87 8.17 -4.52
N TRP A 90 -30.73 7.94 -3.85
CA TRP A 90 -30.57 6.88 -2.85
C TRP A 90 -31.53 7.07 -1.65
N ASN A 91 -31.67 8.30 -1.15
CA ASN A 91 -32.61 8.65 -0.07
C ASN A 91 -34.07 8.39 -0.45
N LEU A 92 -34.43 8.59 -1.72
CA LEU A 92 -35.79 8.38 -2.20
C LEU A 92 -36.06 6.95 -2.67
N GLY A 93 -35.09 6.04 -2.51
CA GLY A 93 -35.19 4.65 -2.99
C GLY A 93 -35.41 4.56 -4.50
N ARG A 94 -34.87 5.52 -5.27
CA ARG A 94 -35.01 5.53 -6.73
C ARG A 94 -33.97 4.61 -7.37
N ASP A 95 -34.42 3.83 -8.34
CA ASP A 95 -33.52 3.10 -9.23
C ASP A 95 -32.61 4.06 -10.02
N GLY A 96 -31.45 3.57 -10.46
CA GLY A 96 -30.52 4.34 -11.29
C GLY A 96 -29.76 5.45 -10.56
N TRP A 97 -29.83 5.54 -9.22
CA TRP A 97 -29.08 6.54 -8.44
C TRP A 97 -27.56 6.47 -8.67
N GLN A 98 -27.03 5.30 -9.05
CA GLN A 98 -25.63 5.11 -9.40
C GLN A 98 -25.26 5.74 -10.75
N GLU A 99 -26.20 5.96 -11.66
CA GLU A 99 -25.92 6.51 -13.01
C GLU A 99 -25.42 7.96 -12.97
N ALA A 100 -25.63 8.67 -11.85
CA ALA A 100 -25.14 10.02 -11.64
C ALA A 100 -23.61 10.09 -11.43
N CYS A 101 -22.94 8.97 -11.13
CA CYS A 101 -21.51 8.94 -10.85
C CYS A 101 -20.84 7.71 -11.48
N GLU A 102 -19.55 7.82 -11.76
CA GLU A 102 -18.75 6.65 -12.14
C GLU A 102 -18.32 5.90 -10.87
N TRP A 103 -19.02 4.82 -10.52
CA TRP A 103 -18.71 4.00 -9.36
C TRP A 103 -17.67 2.94 -9.70
N ARG A 104 -16.71 2.76 -8.79
CA ARG A 104 -15.69 1.72 -8.86
C ARG A 104 -15.62 1.00 -7.51
N SER A 105 -15.32 -0.29 -7.54
CA SER A 105 -15.09 -1.04 -6.30
C SER A 105 -13.99 -0.36 -5.49
N ALA A 106 -14.20 -0.20 -4.18
CA ALA A 106 -13.15 0.17 -3.25
C ALA A 106 -12.26 -1.04 -2.91
N ALA A 107 -12.71 -2.25 -3.25
CA ALA A 107 -11.86 -3.42 -3.13
C ALA A 107 -10.61 -3.21 -4.00
N PRO A 108 -9.42 -3.56 -3.49
CA PRO A 108 -8.22 -3.51 -4.29
C PRO A 108 -8.44 -4.32 -5.58
N PRO A 109 -7.84 -3.91 -6.71
CA PRO A 109 -7.86 -4.75 -7.90
C PRO A 109 -7.39 -6.17 -7.54
N PRO A 110 -7.88 -7.21 -8.22
CA PRO A 110 -7.40 -8.56 -7.98
C PRO A 110 -5.87 -8.56 -7.98
N GLU A 111 -5.29 -9.22 -6.99
CA GLU A 111 -3.85 -9.28 -6.82
C GLU A 111 -3.21 -9.77 -8.13
N PRO A 112 -2.17 -9.10 -8.64
CA PRO A 112 -1.63 -9.45 -9.93
C PRO A 112 -1.04 -10.86 -9.90
N ASP A 113 -1.42 -11.70 -10.87
CA ASP A 113 -0.93 -13.07 -11.06
C ASP A 113 0.58 -13.16 -11.36
N THR A 114 1.26 -12.02 -11.46
CA THR A 114 2.70 -11.91 -11.70
C THR A 114 3.31 -10.84 -10.80
N PRO A 115 4.51 -11.08 -10.25
CA PRO A 115 5.24 -10.05 -9.51
C PRO A 115 5.50 -8.78 -10.34
N PRO A 116 5.52 -7.59 -9.71
CA PRO A 116 5.88 -6.36 -10.39
C PRO A 116 7.35 -6.39 -10.83
N ALA A 117 7.67 -5.66 -11.91
CA ALA A 117 9.05 -5.57 -12.41
C ALA A 117 10.02 -4.90 -11.40
N LEU A 118 9.48 -4.09 -10.48
CA LEU A 118 10.20 -3.52 -9.34
C LEU A 118 9.58 -4.05 -8.06
N ILE A 119 10.41 -4.69 -7.25
CA ILE A 119 10.05 -5.22 -5.95
C ILE A 119 10.40 -4.15 -4.93
N ARG A 120 9.36 -3.61 -4.27
CA ARG A 120 9.56 -2.70 -3.15
C ARG A 120 10.10 -3.50 -1.97
N ILE A 121 11.00 -2.89 -1.22
CA ILE A 121 11.54 -3.43 0.02
C ILE A 121 11.40 -2.34 1.08
N ALA A 122 10.56 -2.58 2.08
CA ALA A 122 10.31 -1.63 3.15
C ALA A 122 11.52 -1.54 4.08
N TYR A 123 11.87 -0.30 4.45
CA TYR A 123 12.91 -0.04 5.43
C TYR A 123 12.39 -0.24 6.85
N GLU A 124 12.98 -1.20 7.57
CA GLU A 124 12.62 -1.52 8.95
C GLU A 124 13.75 -1.12 9.92
N PRO A 125 13.69 0.06 10.56
CA PRO A 125 14.78 0.56 11.40
C PRO A 125 14.98 -0.25 12.69
N ASP A 126 13.90 -0.77 13.26
CA ASP A 126 13.85 -1.29 14.63
C ASP A 126 14.04 -2.81 14.71
N HIS A 127 15.05 -3.35 14.03
CA HIS A 127 15.51 -4.77 14.03
C HIS A 127 14.98 -5.67 12.90
N GLY A 128 14.83 -5.15 11.68
CA GLY A 128 14.50 -5.95 10.49
C GLY A 128 15.72 -6.42 9.67
N ARG A 129 15.52 -7.46 8.84
CA ARG A 129 16.49 -7.90 7.80
C ARG A 129 16.78 -6.79 6.77
N THR A 130 15.97 -5.73 6.75
CA THR A 130 16.06 -4.57 5.87
C THR A 130 16.51 -3.27 6.60
N ASN A 131 17.13 -3.36 7.78
CA ASN A 131 17.53 -2.16 8.56
C ASN A 131 18.74 -1.38 8.00
N ARG A 132 19.32 -1.84 6.89
CA ARG A 132 20.43 -1.20 6.18
C ARG A 132 20.20 -1.18 4.67
N ILE A 133 19.06 -0.60 4.28
CA ILE A 133 18.74 -0.28 2.89
C ILE A 133 18.53 1.22 2.72
N GLY A 134 18.74 1.73 1.51
CA GLY A 134 18.49 3.13 1.24
C GLY A 134 19.03 3.59 -0.10
N ARG A 135 19.29 4.90 -0.18
CA ARG A 135 19.82 5.59 -1.35
C ARG A 135 21.20 6.15 -1.08
N TYR A 136 22.00 6.25 -2.12
CA TYR A 136 23.31 6.90 -2.15
C TYR A 136 23.42 7.72 -3.45
N ALA A 137 24.50 8.49 -3.62
CA ALA A 137 24.60 9.44 -4.74
C ALA A 137 24.31 8.84 -6.13
N ASP A 138 24.73 7.60 -6.40
CA ASP A 138 24.57 6.96 -7.71
C ASP A 138 23.38 5.97 -7.79
N GLY A 139 22.56 5.85 -6.73
CA GLY A 139 21.41 4.96 -6.78
C GLY A 139 20.89 4.47 -5.43
N GLN A 140 20.66 3.16 -5.33
CA GLN A 140 20.10 2.47 -4.18
C GLN A 140 21.09 1.41 -3.68
N PHE A 141 21.01 1.07 -2.39
CA PHE A 141 21.84 0.03 -1.80
C PHE A 141 21.05 -0.88 -0.85
N PHE A 142 21.52 -2.12 -0.73
CA PHE A 142 21.09 -3.08 0.27
C PHE A 142 22.35 -3.69 0.91
N ALA A 143 22.56 -3.44 2.20
CA ALA A 143 23.66 -4.02 2.97
C ALA A 143 23.17 -5.10 3.95
N ILE A 144 23.69 -6.32 3.81
CA ILE A 144 23.20 -7.54 4.48
C ILE A 144 24.33 -8.17 5.29
N VAL A 145 23.97 -8.72 6.46
CA VAL A 145 24.75 -9.73 7.19
C VAL A 145 23.84 -10.94 7.35
N HIS A 146 24.23 -12.09 6.79
CA HIS A 146 23.41 -13.29 6.83
C HIS A 146 24.26 -14.58 6.79
N GLY A 147 23.73 -15.69 7.32
CA GLY A 147 24.38 -16.99 7.17
C GLY A 147 24.35 -17.44 5.70
N THR A 148 25.47 -17.91 5.16
CA THR A 148 25.58 -18.24 3.72
C THR A 148 25.22 -19.69 3.40
N HIS A 149 25.09 -20.53 4.43
CA HIS A 149 24.68 -21.93 4.30
C HIS A 149 23.49 -22.23 5.22
N LEU A 150 22.39 -22.69 4.61
CA LEU A 150 21.24 -23.26 5.32
C LEU A 150 21.73 -24.39 6.24
N ASN A 151 21.64 -24.19 7.55
CA ASN A 151 21.97 -25.15 8.61
C ASN A 151 23.46 -25.37 8.96
N ALA A 152 24.39 -24.51 8.53
CA ALA A 152 25.78 -24.54 9.02
C ALA A 152 26.06 -23.35 9.95
N ILE A 153 26.45 -23.63 11.19
CA ILE A 153 26.93 -22.63 12.15
C ILE A 153 28.36 -22.27 11.74
N GLY A 154 28.59 -21.08 11.16
CA GLY A 154 29.95 -20.57 10.99
C GLY A 154 30.16 -19.56 9.86
N ASP A 155 29.49 -19.75 8.72
CA ASP A 155 29.83 -18.99 7.51
C ASP A 155 28.88 -17.79 7.38
N ILE A 156 29.37 -16.62 7.80
CA ILE A 156 28.62 -15.36 7.68
C ILE A 156 29.04 -14.64 6.41
N GLY A 157 28.06 -14.27 5.61
CA GLY A 157 28.20 -13.43 4.44
C GLY A 157 27.85 -11.99 4.76
N VAL A 158 28.69 -11.07 4.29
CA VAL A 158 28.44 -9.63 4.28
C VAL A 158 28.35 -9.19 2.83
N ALA A 159 27.18 -8.69 2.42
CA ALA A 159 26.96 -8.21 1.06
C ALA A 159 26.49 -6.77 1.06
N LEU A 160 27.19 -5.90 0.32
CA LEU A 160 26.67 -4.61 -0.12
C LEU A 160 26.29 -4.73 -1.59
N LEU A 161 25.00 -4.68 -1.88
CA LEU A 161 24.43 -4.74 -3.22
C LEU A 161 24.06 -3.32 -3.67
N LEU A 162 24.41 -2.98 -4.90
CA LEU A 162 24.21 -1.66 -5.47
C LEU A 162 23.30 -1.73 -6.68
N PHE A 163 22.43 -0.74 -6.78
CA PHE A 163 21.47 -0.59 -7.85
C PHE A 163 21.48 0.85 -8.35
N ASP A 164 21.16 1.06 -9.61
CA ASP A 164 20.93 2.41 -10.12
C ASP A 164 19.64 3.02 -9.57
N HIS A 165 19.37 4.29 -9.91
CA HIS A 165 18.13 4.99 -9.53
C HIS A 165 16.85 4.33 -10.05
N THR A 166 16.95 3.42 -11.02
CA THR A 166 15.82 2.68 -11.58
C THR A 166 15.66 1.29 -10.95
N GLY A 167 16.53 0.92 -10.01
CA GLY A 167 16.52 -0.39 -9.34
C GLY A 167 17.21 -1.50 -10.11
N ALA A 168 17.93 -1.22 -11.21
CA ALA A 168 18.73 -2.25 -11.88
C ALA A 168 20.02 -2.50 -11.11
N TYR A 169 20.39 -3.77 -10.91
CA TYR A 169 21.65 -4.15 -10.26
C TYR A 169 22.86 -3.61 -11.04
N THR A 170 23.79 -2.94 -10.36
CA THR A 170 25.00 -2.35 -10.97
C THR A 170 26.29 -2.95 -10.45
N GLY A 171 26.27 -3.58 -9.27
CA GLY A 171 27.44 -4.22 -8.70
C GLY A 171 27.27 -4.59 -7.24
N SER A 172 28.28 -5.24 -6.68
CA SER A 172 28.27 -5.64 -5.27
C SER A 172 29.67 -5.71 -4.69
N ARG A 173 29.74 -5.65 -3.35
CA ARG A 173 30.92 -6.00 -2.56
C ARG A 173 30.49 -7.08 -1.58
N ILE A 174 30.97 -8.30 -1.80
CA ILE A 174 30.51 -9.48 -1.07
C ILE A 174 31.73 -10.11 -0.40
N HIS A 175 31.59 -10.43 0.88
CA HIS A 175 32.58 -11.12 1.68
C HIS A 175 31.89 -12.30 2.35
N ASN A 176 32.27 -13.51 1.97
CA ASN A 176 31.81 -14.74 2.62
C ASN A 176 32.80 -15.16 3.70
N ASP A 177 32.37 -16.07 4.59
CA ASP A 177 33.19 -16.66 5.65
C ASP A 177 33.78 -15.63 6.63
N VAL A 178 33.02 -14.57 6.90
CA VAL A 178 33.41 -13.52 7.85
C VAL A 178 33.12 -14.00 9.28
N PRO A 179 34.02 -13.81 10.25
CA PRO A 179 33.68 -14.05 11.66
C PRO A 179 32.47 -13.20 12.07
N LEU A 180 31.50 -13.81 12.78
CA LEU A 180 30.27 -13.11 13.17
C LEU A 180 30.54 -11.80 13.93
N ASP A 181 31.55 -11.80 14.81
CA ASP A 181 31.96 -10.64 15.60
C ASP A 181 32.44 -9.46 14.72
N ASP A 182 32.98 -9.76 13.53
CA ASP A 182 33.51 -8.77 12.58
C ASP A 182 32.47 -8.36 11.52
N ALA A 183 31.45 -9.18 11.30
CA ALA A 183 30.53 -9.06 10.16
C ALA A 183 29.74 -7.74 10.16
N HIS A 184 29.24 -7.33 11.32
CA HIS A 184 28.52 -6.06 11.46
C HIS A 184 29.44 -4.86 11.24
N GLU A 185 30.66 -4.87 11.79
CA GLU A 185 31.63 -3.79 11.57
C GLU A 185 32.03 -3.69 10.10
N LEU A 186 32.26 -4.82 9.43
CA LEU A 186 32.53 -4.86 8.00
C LEU A 186 31.37 -4.24 7.20
N ARG A 187 30.11 -4.60 7.50
CA ARG A 187 28.94 -4.01 6.83
C ARG A 187 28.91 -2.50 6.98
N GLU A 188 29.08 -1.96 8.19
CA GLU A 188 29.03 -0.51 8.41
C GLU A 188 30.20 0.20 7.70
N ARG A 189 31.39 -0.41 7.64
CA ARG A 189 32.52 0.14 6.86
C ARG A 189 32.19 0.21 5.37
N LEU A 190 31.61 -0.84 4.79
CA LEU A 190 31.21 -0.84 3.38
C LEU A 190 30.17 0.26 3.07
N ILE A 191 29.22 0.50 3.98
CA ILE A 191 28.24 1.58 3.84
C ILE A 191 28.91 2.95 3.95
N ALA A 192 29.86 3.13 4.88
CA ALA A 192 30.55 4.40 5.09
C ALA A 192 31.39 4.86 3.88
N GLU A 193 31.71 3.96 2.96
CA GLU A 193 32.38 4.27 1.69
C GLU A 193 31.41 4.80 0.61
N LEU A 194 30.10 4.71 0.82
CA LEU A 194 29.10 5.26 -0.10
C LEU A 194 28.92 6.76 0.11
N PRO A 195 28.87 7.57 -0.96
CA PRO A 195 28.56 8.99 -0.87
C PRO A 195 27.06 9.23 -0.59
N ASP A 196 26.77 10.22 0.25
CA ASP A 196 25.41 10.77 0.48
C ASP A 196 24.34 9.73 0.86
N VAL A 197 24.67 8.85 1.81
CA VAL A 197 23.78 7.79 2.28
C VAL A 197 22.54 8.36 2.99
N ALA A 198 21.36 7.92 2.56
CA ALA A 198 20.08 8.13 3.23
C ALA A 198 19.30 6.81 3.32
N TYR A 199 18.98 6.38 4.54
CA TYR A 199 18.19 5.18 4.79
C TYR A 199 16.71 5.38 4.45
N GLY A 200 16.06 4.35 3.91
CA GLY A 200 14.65 4.38 3.55
C GLY A 200 14.30 3.32 2.50
N ASP A 201 13.03 3.23 2.16
CA ASP A 201 12.53 2.24 1.21
C ASP A 201 13.28 2.28 -0.13
N ILE A 202 13.52 1.08 -0.66
CA ILE A 202 14.08 0.89 -2.00
C ILE A 202 13.11 0.12 -2.88
N ALA A 203 13.31 0.20 -4.19
CA ALA A 203 12.62 -0.62 -5.18
C ALA A 203 13.65 -1.12 -6.19
N VAL A 204 13.78 -2.45 -6.30
CA VAL A 204 14.82 -3.11 -7.10
C VAL A 204 14.21 -4.11 -8.06
N ARG A 205 14.88 -4.32 -9.19
CA ARG A 205 14.54 -5.40 -10.11
C ARG A 205 15.10 -6.72 -9.59
N PRO A 206 14.48 -7.86 -9.94
CA PRO A 206 15.10 -9.16 -9.76
C PRO A 206 16.54 -9.17 -10.30
N PHE A 207 17.43 -9.81 -9.57
CA PHE A 207 18.86 -9.90 -9.91
C PHE A 207 19.43 -11.19 -9.34
N SER A 208 20.55 -11.64 -9.89
CA SER A 208 21.32 -12.76 -9.35
C SER A 208 22.80 -12.48 -9.53
N VAL A 209 23.55 -12.56 -8.43
CA VAL A 209 25.00 -12.48 -8.41
C VAL A 209 25.55 -13.63 -7.59
N ARG A 210 26.68 -14.21 -8.04
CA ARG A 210 27.36 -15.31 -7.35
C ARG A 210 28.73 -14.86 -6.88
N GLU A 211 29.07 -15.19 -5.64
CA GLU A 211 30.41 -15.03 -5.07
C GLU A 211 30.82 -16.39 -4.48
N GLY A 212 31.79 -17.05 -5.13
CA GLY A 212 32.12 -18.44 -4.84
C GLY A 212 30.91 -19.36 -5.10
N ASP A 213 30.57 -20.18 -4.10
CA ASP A 213 29.47 -21.13 -4.19
C ASP A 213 28.10 -20.55 -3.80
N ILE A 214 28.08 -19.32 -3.30
CA ILE A 214 26.87 -18.67 -2.73
C ILE A 214 26.24 -17.75 -3.76
N ALA A 215 24.93 -17.90 -3.97
CA ALA A 215 24.12 -17.00 -4.77
C ALA A 215 23.43 -15.97 -3.86
N TRP A 216 23.58 -14.70 -4.23
CA TRP A 216 22.86 -13.57 -3.66
C TRP A 216 21.88 -13.10 -4.72
N GLU A 217 20.61 -13.41 -4.54
CA GLU A 217 19.64 -13.25 -5.62
C GLU A 217 18.24 -12.96 -5.11
N LEU A 218 17.56 -12.08 -5.83
CA LEU A 218 16.15 -11.78 -5.68
C LEU A 218 15.45 -12.31 -6.93
N VAL A 219 14.70 -13.39 -6.80
CA VAL A 219 14.20 -14.19 -7.93
C VAL A 219 12.71 -14.46 -7.83
N ASP A 220 12.04 -14.41 -8.98
CA ASP A 220 10.64 -14.82 -9.12
C ASP A 220 10.54 -16.34 -8.93
N GLN A 221 9.75 -16.74 -7.94
CA GLN A 221 9.49 -18.15 -7.62
C GLN A 221 8.02 -18.54 -7.85
N THR A 222 7.28 -17.74 -8.61
CA THR A 222 5.86 -17.97 -8.90
C THR A 222 5.63 -19.35 -9.51
N ALA A 223 6.46 -19.76 -10.47
CA ALA A 223 6.33 -21.06 -11.12
C ALA A 223 6.59 -22.26 -10.19
N GLU A 224 7.44 -22.08 -9.18
CA GLU A 224 7.82 -23.13 -8.24
C GLU A 224 6.74 -23.37 -7.17
N HIS A 225 6.05 -22.31 -6.75
CA HIS A 225 5.07 -22.36 -5.66
C HIS A 225 3.62 -22.29 -6.12
N GLY A 226 3.36 -21.91 -7.38
CA GLY A 226 2.01 -21.80 -7.92
C GLY A 226 1.26 -20.53 -7.49
N GLU A 227 1.94 -19.59 -6.83
CA GLU A 227 1.39 -18.30 -6.38
C GLU A 227 2.43 -17.18 -6.59
N PRO A 228 2.01 -15.92 -6.86
CA PRO A 228 2.93 -14.82 -7.14
C PRO A 228 3.87 -14.54 -5.96
N ARG A 229 5.17 -14.79 -6.13
CA ARG A 229 6.17 -14.53 -5.08
C ARG A 229 7.56 -14.26 -5.63
N VAL A 230 8.31 -13.46 -4.87
CA VAL A 230 9.73 -13.21 -5.11
C VAL A 230 10.50 -13.49 -3.83
N SER A 231 11.54 -14.29 -3.90
CA SER A 231 12.36 -14.65 -2.74
C SER A 231 13.76 -14.10 -2.86
N PHE A 232 14.34 -13.71 -1.72
CA PHE A 232 15.69 -13.21 -1.64
C PHE A 232 16.58 -14.22 -0.89
N TYR A 233 17.50 -14.85 -1.63
CA TYR A 233 18.53 -15.74 -1.11
C TYR A 233 19.89 -15.04 -0.92
N PRO A 234 20.69 -15.43 0.09
CA PRO A 234 20.45 -16.51 1.05
C PRO A 234 19.55 -16.09 2.22
N MET A 235 19.05 -14.86 2.22
CA MET A 235 18.31 -14.30 3.36
C MET A 235 17.03 -15.04 3.73
N ASP A 236 16.48 -15.87 2.84
CA ASP A 236 15.21 -16.59 3.04
C ASP A 236 14.10 -15.63 3.48
N ILE A 237 13.94 -14.53 2.72
CA ILE A 237 12.78 -13.64 2.83
C ILE A 237 11.94 -13.72 1.57
N MET A 238 10.63 -13.58 1.72
CA MET A 238 9.65 -13.70 0.64
C MET A 238 8.78 -12.44 0.55
N PHE A 239 8.67 -11.88 -0.66
CA PHE A 239 7.74 -10.82 -1.02
C PHE A 239 6.59 -11.40 -1.84
N ALA A 240 5.37 -10.99 -1.51
CA ALA A 240 4.14 -11.44 -2.15
C ALA A 240 3.16 -10.26 -2.29
N PRO A 241 1.99 -10.43 -2.94
CA PRO A 241 0.92 -9.45 -2.85
C PRO A 241 0.65 -9.03 -1.38
N PRO A 242 0.36 -7.74 -1.12
CA PRO A 242 0.00 -6.69 -2.06
C PRO A 242 1.19 -5.94 -2.71
N TRP A 243 2.42 -6.46 -2.59
CA TRP A 243 3.65 -5.82 -3.12
C TRP A 243 3.95 -4.45 -2.50
N ASP A 244 3.56 -4.24 -1.25
CA ASP A 244 3.76 -3.00 -0.51
C ASP A 244 5.17 -2.88 0.12
N GLY A 245 5.98 -3.93 -0.01
CA GLY A 245 7.35 -4.01 0.49
C GLY A 245 7.50 -4.74 1.81
N THR A 246 6.40 -5.21 2.39
CA THR A 246 6.43 -6.16 3.51
C THR A 246 6.89 -7.53 3.02
N PHE A 247 7.47 -8.32 3.92
CA PHE A 247 8.00 -9.64 3.61
C PHE A 247 7.74 -10.63 4.75
N ASP A 248 7.77 -11.91 4.42
CA ASP A 248 7.74 -13.03 5.37
C ASP A 248 9.10 -13.75 5.41
N THR A 249 9.35 -14.58 6.43
CA THR A 249 10.62 -15.29 6.67
C THR A 249 10.45 -16.75 7.05
#